data_AF-A0A7S4GJT9-F1
#
_entry.id   AF-A0A7S4GJT9-F1
#
_cell.length_a   1.000
_cell.length_b   1.000
_cell.length_c   1.000
_cell.angle_alpha   90.00
_cell.angle_beta   90.00
_cell.angle_gamma   90.00
#
_symmetry.space_group_name_H-M   'P 1'
#
loop_
_entity.id
_entity.type
_entity.pdbx_description
1 polymer ?
#
loop_
_entity_poly.entity_id
_entity_poly.type
_entity_poly.pdbx_seq_one_letter_code
_entity_poly.pdbx_strand_id
1 'polypeptide(L)'
;QEEVWKTVAGILHVTQVEFVVEDEETGRLRIADHSLKELEAGARLWGLPDAVELAKELLTTTVLIRGQTIVRNLTLAQASDVRDGLVKALYDFLFGWLVERINGTTLTTTSRRFIGLLDIFGFEDFPKNSFEQLCINLANETLQQHYNNYIFTK
;
A
#
# COMPACT_ATOMS: atom_id res chain seq x y z
N GLN A 1 -3.33 -20.36 -2.95
CA GLN A 1 -2.60 -20.02 -1.71
C GLN A 1 -1.16 -19.61 -2.03
N GLU A 2 -0.45 -20.35 -2.87
CA GLU A 2 0.92 -19.99 -3.31
C GLU A 2 1.04 -18.54 -3.81
N GLU A 3 0.11 -18.07 -4.64
CA GLU A 3 0.13 -16.69 -5.16
C GLU A 3 0.02 -15.62 -4.05
N VAL A 4 -0.75 -15.87 -2.98
CA VAL A 4 -0.84 -14.96 -1.82
C VAL A 4 0.53 -14.83 -1.15
N TRP A 5 1.21 -15.96 -0.95
CA TRP A 5 2.54 -15.98 -0.36
C TRP A 5 3.59 -15.32 -1.26
N LYS A 6 3.51 -15.54 -2.57
CA LYS A 6 4.39 -14.86 -3.54
C LYS A 6 4.20 -13.35 -3.52
N THR A 7 2.95 -12.86 -3.46
CA THR A 7 2.68 -11.42 -3.35
C THR A 7 3.31 -10.83 -2.09
N VAL A 8 3.08 -11.45 -0.93
CA VAL A 8 3.62 -10.97 0.36
C VAL A 8 5.15 -11.07 0.40
N ALA A 9 5.73 -12.17 -0.06
CA ALA A 9 7.19 -12.32 -0.11
C ALA A 9 7.82 -11.28 -1.04
N GLY A 10 7.21 -11.01 -2.21
CA GLY A 10 7.68 -9.98 -3.12
C GLY A 10 7.59 -8.57 -2.50
N ILE A 11 6.54 -8.29 -1.72
CA ILE A 11 6.45 -7.05 -0.93
C ILE A 11 7.63 -6.93 0.03
N LEU A 12 7.95 -7.98 0.79
CA LEU A 12 9.08 -7.97 1.71
C LEU A 12 10.39 -7.67 1.00
N HIS A 13 10.68 -8.34 -0.12
CA HIS A 13 11.88 -8.07 -0.91
C HIS A 13 11.94 -6.62 -1.43
N VAL A 14 10.86 -6.13 -2.05
CA VAL A 14 10.84 -4.79 -2.65
C VAL A 14 10.92 -3.69 -1.60
N THR A 15 10.38 -3.88 -0.39
CA THR A 15 10.54 -2.90 0.71
C THR A 15 11.99 -2.72 1.16
N GLN A 16 12.86 -3.71 0.96
CA GLN A 16 14.29 -3.62 1.29
C GLN A 16 15.12 -2.96 0.20
N VAL A 17 14.53 -2.60 -0.94
CA VAL A 17 15.27 -1.95 -2.04
C VAL A 17 15.63 -0.53 -1.63
N GLU A 18 16.93 -0.25 -1.62
CA GLU A 18 17.50 1.07 -1.35
C GLU A 18 17.98 1.77 -2.62
N PHE A 19 17.87 3.10 -2.62
CA PHE A 19 18.25 3.97 -3.74
C PHE A 19 19.48 4.81 -3.37
N VAL A 20 20.36 5.03 -4.33
CA VAL A 20 21.55 5.88 -4.18
C VAL A 20 21.66 6.86 -5.34
N VAL A 21 22.25 8.03 -5.07
CA VAL A 21 22.58 8.99 -6.13
C VAL A 21 23.74 8.42 -6.94
N GLU A 22 23.53 8.31 -8.24
CA GLU A 22 24.58 7.88 -9.18
C GLU A 22 25.35 9.07 -9.73
N ASP A 23 24.65 10.17 -10.00
CA ASP A 23 25.22 11.40 -10.56
C ASP A 23 24.57 12.61 -9.89
N GLU A 24 25.37 13.39 -9.17
CA GLU A 24 24.94 14.57 -8.44
C GLU A 24 24.56 15.74 -9.36
N GLU A 25 25.17 15.85 -10.55
CA GLU A 25 24.90 16.94 -11.49
C GLU A 25 23.56 16.73 -12.20
N THR A 26 23.27 15.49 -12.61
CA THR A 26 22.01 15.15 -13.30
C THR A 26 20.89 14.71 -12.35
N GLY A 27 21.20 14.50 -11.07
CA GLY A 27 20.28 13.95 -10.07
C GLY A 27 19.83 12.53 -10.40
N ARG A 28 20.62 11.78 -11.18
CA ARG A 28 20.28 10.41 -11.59
C ARG A 28 20.42 9.48 -10.39
N LEU A 29 19.40 8.66 -10.18
CA LEU A 29 19.39 7.63 -9.16
C LEU A 29 19.68 6.26 -9.76
N ARG A 30 20.23 5.38 -8.93
CA ARG A 30 20.30 3.95 -9.19
C ARG A 30 19.87 3.17 -7.96
N ILE A 31 19.57 1.89 -8.16
CA ILE A 31 19.40 0.95 -7.06
C ILE A 31 20.78 0.62 -6.48
N ALA A 32 20.86 0.52 -5.15
CA ALA A 32 22.08 0.17 -4.46
C ALA A 32 22.51 -1.27 -4.79
N ASP A 33 23.82 -1.52 -4.88
CA ASP A 33 24.33 -2.81 -5.37
C ASP A 33 23.92 -4.00 -4.48
N HIS A 34 23.80 -3.78 -3.17
CA HIS A 34 23.31 -4.80 -2.22
C HIS A 34 21.81 -5.07 -2.37
N SER A 35 21.04 -4.13 -2.91
CA SER A 35 19.59 -4.23 -3.10
C SER A 35 19.19 -4.90 -4.42
N LEU A 36 20.12 -5.13 -5.36
CA LEU A 36 19.82 -5.73 -6.66
C LEU A 36 19.20 -7.12 -6.53
N LYS A 37 19.70 -7.94 -5.59
CA LYS A 37 19.17 -9.29 -5.34
C LYS A 37 17.71 -9.25 -4.86
N GLU A 38 17.39 -8.28 -4.02
CA GLU A 38 16.04 -8.07 -3.48
C GLU A 38 15.08 -7.63 -4.58
N LEU A 39 15.50 -6.69 -5.43
CA LEU A 39 14.72 -6.26 -6.58
C LEU A 39 14.42 -7.44 -7.53
N GLU A 40 15.44 -8.22 -7.89
CA GLU A 40 15.26 -9.39 -8.76
C GLU A 40 14.36 -10.45 -8.12
N ALA A 41 14.50 -10.70 -6.82
CA ALA A 41 13.64 -11.63 -6.10
C ALA A 41 12.18 -11.17 -6.11
N GLY A 42 11.94 -9.89 -5.82
CA GLY A 42 10.61 -9.28 -5.90
C GLY A 42 9.99 -9.39 -7.30
N ALA A 43 10.74 -9.02 -8.34
CA ALA A 43 10.30 -9.11 -9.73
C ALA A 43 9.94 -10.55 -10.13
N ARG A 44 10.79 -11.53 -9.78
CA ARG A 44 10.52 -12.96 -10.03
C ARG A 44 9.26 -13.46 -9.32
N LEU A 45 9.07 -13.08 -8.06
CA LEU A 45 7.90 -13.50 -7.27
C LEU A 45 6.59 -12.93 -7.80
N TRP A 46 6.62 -11.69 -8.30
CA TRP A 46 5.46 -11.05 -8.94
C TRP A 46 5.30 -11.43 -10.42
N GLY A 47 6.14 -12.32 -10.95
CA GLY A 47 6.06 -12.79 -12.34
C GLY A 47 6.36 -11.70 -13.37
N LEU A 48 7.12 -10.67 -12.99
CA LEU A 48 7.57 -9.65 -13.92
C LEU A 48 8.64 -10.22 -14.87
N PRO A 49 8.59 -9.89 -16.16
CA PRO A 49 9.52 -10.43 -17.14
C PRO A 49 10.95 -9.94 -16.92
N ASP A 50 11.12 -8.72 -16.41
CA ASP A 50 12.42 -8.12 -16.15
C ASP A 50 12.40 -7.21 -14.91
N ALA A 51 13.40 -7.37 -14.05
CA ALA A 51 13.62 -6.51 -12.89
C ALA A 51 14.07 -5.09 -13.31
N VAL A 52 14.62 -4.93 -14.52
CA VAL A 52 15.02 -3.62 -15.06
C VAL A 52 13.81 -2.72 -15.31
N GLU A 53 12.67 -3.28 -15.74
CA GLU A 53 11.44 -2.49 -15.89
C GLU A 53 10.93 -1.99 -14.54
N LEU A 54 10.93 -2.87 -13.52
CA LEU A 54 10.60 -2.47 -12.16
C LEU A 54 11.56 -1.39 -11.63
N ALA A 55 12.87 -1.55 -11.85
CA ALA A 55 13.86 -0.53 -11.48
C ALA A 55 13.54 0.82 -12.12
N LYS A 56 13.24 0.84 -13.41
CA LYS A 56 12.95 2.05 -14.16
C LYS A 56 11.73 2.79 -13.60
N GLU A 57 10.65 2.08 -13.30
CA GLU A 57 9.44 2.67 -12.73
C GLU A 57 9.64 3.16 -11.28
N LEU A 58 10.57 2.55 -10.53
CA LEU A 58 10.93 3.02 -9.18
C LEU A 58 11.85 4.25 -9.20
N LEU A 59 12.63 4.45 -10.26
CA LEU A 59 13.65 5.52 -10.36
C LEU A 59 13.17 6.74 -11.14
N THR A 60 12.15 6.58 -11.99
CA THR A 60 11.69 7.62 -12.91
C THR A 60 10.19 7.82 -12.82
N THR A 61 9.73 8.99 -13.25
CA THR A 61 8.32 9.29 -13.43
C THR A 61 8.08 9.84 -14.82
N THR A 62 6.92 9.50 -15.38
CA THR A 62 6.52 9.92 -16.71
C THR A 62 5.44 11.01 -16.59
N VAL A 63 5.72 12.18 -17.18
CA VAL A 63 4.80 13.33 -17.15
C VAL A 63 4.42 13.71 -18.57
N LEU A 64 3.12 13.90 -18.81
CA LEU A 64 2.60 14.39 -20.09
C LEU A 64 2.53 15.92 -20.08
N ILE A 65 3.34 16.58 -20.90
CA ILE A 65 3.35 18.04 -21.02
C ILE A 65 3.06 18.40 -22.48
N ARG A 66 1.96 19.12 -22.72
CA ARG A 66 1.56 19.63 -24.05
C ARG A 66 1.52 18.52 -25.14
N GLY A 67 1.10 17.31 -24.76
CA GLY A 67 1.01 16.15 -25.65
C GLY A 67 2.34 15.40 -25.87
N GLN A 68 3.43 15.81 -25.22
CA GLN A 68 4.70 15.07 -25.22
C GLN A 68 4.91 14.36 -23.90
N THR A 69 5.36 13.11 -23.97
CA THR A 69 5.70 12.27 -22.82
C THR A 69 7.15 12.54 -22.44
N ILE A 70 7.38 13.12 -21.26
CA ILE A 70 8.71 13.40 -20.73
C ILE A 70 8.97 12.47 -19.54
N VAL A 71 10.08 11.74 -19.59
CA VAL A 71 10.56 10.93 -18.47
C VAL A 71 11.53 11.76 -17.63
N ARG A 72 11.31 11.80 -16.32
CA ARG A 72 12.13 12.55 -15.37
C ARG A 72 12.63 11.63 -14.25
N ASN A 73 13.87 11.83 -13.81
CA ASN A 73 14.42 11.16 -12.64
C ASN A 73 13.73 11.64 -11.35
N LEU A 74 13.43 10.69 -10.46
CA LEU A 74 12.92 10.97 -9.11
C LEU A 74 14.03 11.41 -8.18
N THR A 75 13.68 12.11 -7.10
CA THR A 75 14.59 12.31 -5.96
C THR A 75 14.59 11.07 -5.06
N LEU A 76 15.59 10.93 -4.18
CA LEU A 76 15.67 9.79 -3.25
C LEU A 76 14.40 9.63 -2.41
N ALA A 77 13.84 10.74 -1.92
CA ALA A 77 12.60 10.75 -1.16
C ALA A 77 11.43 10.27 -2.03
N GLN A 78 11.32 10.79 -3.26
CA GLN A 78 10.24 10.38 -4.17
C GLN A 78 10.34 8.92 -4.59
N ALA A 79 11.55 8.41 -4.87
CA ALA A 79 11.75 7.00 -5.19
C ALA A 79 11.34 6.09 -4.01
N SER A 80 11.66 6.50 -2.79
CA SER A 80 11.24 5.80 -1.57
C SER A 80 9.71 5.84 -1.40
N ASP A 81 9.08 7.00 -1.63
CA ASP A 81 7.63 7.15 -1.59
C ASP A 81 6.93 6.30 -2.64
N VAL A 82 7.49 6.21 -3.86
CA VAL A 82 6.96 5.36 -4.95
C VAL A 82 7.07 3.88 -4.59
N ARG A 83 8.22 3.43 -4.07
CA ARG A 83 8.40 2.06 -3.57
C ARG A 83 7.37 1.74 -2.48
N ASP A 84 7.26 2.61 -1.48
CA ASP A 84 6.36 2.42 -0.34
C ASP A 84 4.89 2.48 -0.78
N GLY A 85 4.55 3.35 -1.73
CA GLY A 85 3.23 3.44 -2.34
C GLY A 85 2.86 2.17 -3.11
N LEU A 86 3.78 1.64 -3.92
CA LEU A 86 3.59 0.40 -4.67
C LEU A 86 3.29 -0.77 -3.74
N VAL A 87 4.09 -0.95 -2.68
CA VAL A 87 3.89 -2.08 -1.76
C VAL A 87 2.61 -1.95 -0.94
N LYS A 88 2.23 -0.73 -0.53
CA LYS A 88 0.97 -0.45 0.17
C LYS A 88 -0.22 -0.78 -0.74
N ALA A 89 -0.17 -0.36 -2.00
CA ALA A 89 -1.21 -0.65 -2.98
C ALA A 89 -1.36 -2.16 -3.23
N LEU A 90 -0.25 -2.89 -3.39
CA LEU A 90 -0.29 -4.34 -3.58
C LEU A 90 -0.89 -5.06 -2.37
N TYR A 91 -0.53 -4.65 -1.15
CA TYR A 91 -1.11 -5.23 0.06
C TYR A 91 -2.60 -4.91 0.19
N ASP A 92 -3.01 -3.68 -0.12
CA ASP A 92 -4.42 -3.26 -0.12
C ASP A 92 -5.25 -4.07 -1.12
N PHE A 93 -4.76 -4.24 -2.35
CA PHE A 93 -5.43 -5.07 -3.36
C PHE A 93 -5.51 -6.54 -2.94
N LEU A 94 -4.45 -7.09 -2.34
CA LEU A 94 -4.46 -8.46 -1.83
C LEU A 94 -5.50 -8.64 -0.72
N PHE A 95 -5.56 -7.69 0.22
CA PHE A 95 -6.55 -7.72 1.30
C PHE A 95 -7.98 -7.62 0.76
N GLY A 96 -8.24 -6.67 -0.14
CA GLY A 96 -9.53 -6.53 -0.81
C GLY A 96 -9.94 -7.81 -1.55
N TRP A 97 -9.01 -8.41 -2.30
CA TRP A 97 -9.24 -9.69 -2.98
C TRP A 97 -9.57 -10.83 -2.01
N LEU A 98 -8.88 -10.91 -0.86
CA LEU A 98 -9.19 -11.92 0.16
C LEU A 98 -10.61 -11.75 0.72
N VAL A 99 -11.01 -10.51 1.01
CA VAL A 99 -12.37 -10.19 1.47
C VAL A 99 -13.40 -10.57 0.41
N GLU A 100 -13.17 -10.23 -0.86
CA GLU A 100 -14.05 -10.63 -1.97
C GLU A 100 -14.18 -12.14 -2.11
N ARG A 101 -13.09 -12.89 -1.96
CA ARG A 101 -13.10 -14.36 -2.01
C ARG A 101 -13.92 -14.98 -0.88
N ILE A 102 -13.79 -14.46 0.34
CA ILE A 102 -14.57 -14.91 1.50
C ILE A 102 -16.05 -14.55 1.32
N ASN A 103 -16.34 -13.35 0.83
CA ASN A 103 -17.71 -12.94 0.55
C ASN A 103 -18.32 -13.83 -0.55
N GLY A 104 -17.57 -14.18 -1.59
CA GLY A 104 -18.03 -15.07 -2.65
C GLY A 104 -18.48 -16.47 -2.18
N THR A 105 -18.00 -16.95 -1.03
CA THR A 105 -18.42 -18.24 -0.46
C THR A 105 -19.57 -18.13 0.53
N THR A 106 -19.88 -16.92 1.02
CA THR A 106 -20.83 -16.68 2.12
C THR A 106 -22.04 -15.83 1.73
N LEU A 107 -21.95 -15.05 0.65
CA LEU A 107 -22.97 -14.09 0.25
C LEU A 107 -24.25 -14.79 -0.25
N THR A 108 -25.39 -14.39 0.30
CA THR A 108 -26.72 -14.80 -0.17
C THR A 108 -27.41 -13.61 -0.83
N THR A 109 -27.95 -13.80 -2.03
CA THR A 109 -28.51 -12.73 -2.87
C THR A 109 -29.96 -12.34 -2.51
N THR A 110 -30.57 -12.98 -1.50
CA THR A 110 -32.02 -12.91 -1.27
C THR A 110 -32.43 -12.29 0.07
N SER A 111 -31.50 -11.78 0.88
CA SER A 111 -31.87 -11.27 2.21
C SER A 111 -32.37 -9.82 2.19
N ARG A 112 -33.59 -9.60 2.70
CA ARG A 112 -34.18 -8.26 2.90
C ARG A 112 -33.76 -7.58 4.22
N ARG A 113 -33.13 -8.32 5.14
CA ARG A 113 -32.75 -7.85 6.49
C ARG A 113 -31.43 -8.49 6.89
N PHE A 114 -30.62 -7.78 7.67
CA PHE A 114 -29.38 -8.33 8.21
C PHE A 114 -29.19 -7.92 9.66
N ILE A 115 -28.43 -8.71 10.41
CA ILE A 115 -27.90 -8.37 11.72
C ILE A 115 -26.40 -8.26 11.54
N GLY A 116 -25.85 -7.07 11.75
CA GLY A 116 -24.41 -6.80 11.65
C GLY A 116 -23.76 -6.86 13.03
N LEU A 117 -22.58 -7.47 13.08
CA LEU A 117 -21.68 -7.37 14.22
C LEU A 117 -20.53 -6.45 13.82
N LEU A 118 -20.30 -5.40 14.58
CA LEU A 118 -19.20 -4.47 14.38
C LEU A 118 -18.11 -4.78 15.41
N ASP A 119 -16.94 -5.16 14.92
CA ASP A 119 -15.73 -5.37 15.72
C ASP A 119 -14.63 -4.48 15.16
N ILE A 120 -14.16 -3.53 15.96
CA ILE A 120 -13.17 -2.51 15.57
C ILE A 120 -12.24 -2.22 16.74
N PHE A 121 -11.12 -1.55 16.47
CA PHE A 121 -10.24 -1.04 17.52
C PHE A 121 -10.96 -0.03 18.42
N GLY A 122 -10.80 -0.20 19.74
CA GLY A 122 -11.25 0.76 20.73
C GLY A 122 -10.36 2.00 20.78
N PHE A 123 -10.74 2.98 21.61
CA PHE A 123 -9.96 4.20 21.80
C PHE A 123 -8.54 3.88 22.32
N GLU A 124 -7.52 4.47 21.69
CA GLU A 124 -6.12 4.25 22.02
C GLU A 124 -5.47 5.54 22.55
N ASP A 125 -4.64 5.42 23.59
CA ASP A 125 -3.80 6.52 24.07
C ASP A 125 -2.43 5.99 24.49
N PHE A 126 -1.43 6.27 23.67
CA PHE A 126 -0.04 5.93 23.91
C PHE A 126 0.79 7.18 24.21
N PRO A 127 1.98 7.05 24.85
CA PRO A 127 2.87 8.18 25.09
C PRO A 127 3.25 8.98 23.83
N LYS A 128 3.20 8.34 22.66
CA LYS A 128 3.31 8.99 21.35
C LYS A 128 2.30 8.38 20.39
N ASN A 129 1.29 9.16 20.04
CA ASN A 129 0.26 8.79 19.07
C ASN A 129 0.68 9.25 17.66
N SER A 130 0.51 8.40 16.65
CA SER A 130 0.75 8.74 15.24
C SER A 130 -0.57 9.01 14.50
N PHE A 131 -0.51 9.17 13.18
CA PHE A 131 -1.69 9.40 12.35
C PHE A 131 -2.72 8.27 12.47
N GLU A 132 -2.26 7.04 12.67
CA GLU A 132 -3.08 5.86 12.85
C GLU A 132 -3.98 5.96 14.10
N GLN A 133 -3.43 6.39 15.24
CA GLN A 133 -4.24 6.61 16.45
C GLN A 133 -5.28 7.72 16.26
N LEU A 134 -4.95 8.79 15.52
CA LEU A 134 -5.93 9.83 15.19
C LEU A 134 -7.10 9.24 14.41
N CYS A 135 -6.84 8.41 13.40
CA CYS A 135 -7.88 7.71 12.62
C CYS A 135 -8.73 6.79 13.50
N ILE A 136 -8.10 6.00 14.38
CA ILE A 136 -8.79 5.08 15.31
C ILE A 136 -9.69 5.87 16.28
N ASN A 137 -9.15 6.91 16.90
CA ASN A 137 -9.88 7.70 17.90
C ASN A 137 -10.99 8.54 17.27
N LEU A 138 -10.80 9.06 16.05
CA LEU A 138 -11.86 9.76 15.31
C LEU A 138 -13.03 8.83 14.96
N ALA A 139 -12.74 7.58 14.57
CA ALA A 139 -13.78 6.58 14.32
C ALA A 139 -14.57 6.27 15.60
N ASN A 140 -13.88 6.12 16.73
CA ASN A 140 -14.52 5.93 18.04
C ASN A 140 -15.36 7.14 18.45
N GLU A 141 -14.86 8.37 18.26
CA GLU A 141 -15.62 9.58 18.56
C GLU A 141 -16.91 9.67 17.72
N THR A 142 -16.82 9.33 16.44
CA THR A 142 -17.99 9.29 15.55
C THR A 142 -19.03 8.25 16.00
N LEU A 143 -18.56 7.08 16.46
CA LEU A 143 -19.44 6.04 17.00
C LEU A 143 -20.06 6.44 18.33
N GLN A 144 -19.31 7.12 19.21
CA GLN A 144 -19.82 7.64 20.46
C GLN A 144 -20.89 8.73 20.20
N GLN A 145 -20.66 9.60 19.21
CA GLN A 145 -21.66 10.57 18.77
C GLN A 145 -22.93 9.87 18.25
N HIS A 146 -22.78 8.82 17.43
CA HIS A 146 -23.91 8.03 16.95
C HIS A 146 -24.70 7.39 18.10
N TYR A 147 -24.01 6.77 19.06
CA TYR A 147 -24.61 6.19 20.26
C TYR A 147 -25.39 7.24 21.07
N ASN A 148 -24.76 8.38 21.34
CA ASN A 148 -25.38 9.45 22.10
C ASN A 148 -26.65 9.96 21.40
N ASN A 149 -26.60 10.17 20.09
CA ASN A 149 -27.77 10.58 19.31
C ASN A 149 -28.89 9.54 19.37
N TYR A 150 -28.57 8.26 19.26
CA TYR A 150 -29.57 7.19 19.29
C TYR A 150 -30.24 7.04 20.67
N ILE A 151 -29.47 7.17 21.75
CA ILE A 151 -29.95 6.95 23.12
C ILE A 151 -30.62 8.19 23.70
N PHE A 152 -30.04 9.38 23.51
CA PHE A 152 -30.48 10.61 24.20
C PHE A 152 -31.38 11.53 23.37
N THR A 153 -31.56 11.28 22.07
CA THR A 153 -32.47 12.07 21.21
C THR A 153 -33.83 11.41 21.03
N LYS A 154 -34.24 10.56 21.98
CA LYS A 154 -35.60 10.04 22.11
C LYS A 154 -36.42 10.87 23.08
#